data_AF-A0A2W0ESH3-F1
#
_entry.id   AF-A0A2W0ESH3-F1
#
_cell.length_a   1.000
_cell.length_b   1.000
_cell.length_c   1.000
_cell.angle_alpha   90.00
_cell.angle_beta   90.00
_cell.angle_gamma   90.00
#
_symmetry.space_group_name_H-M   'P 1'
#
loop_
_entity.id
_entity.type
_entity.pdbx_description
1 polymer ?
#
loop_
_entity_poly.entity_id
_entity_poly.type
_entity_poly.pdbx_seq_one_letter_code
_entity_poly.pdbx_strand_id
1 'polypeptide(L)'
;MTNSNLTELLITLKEIFHSESCQNFDSGINAIIRLISDDPLPDSNEWAQATSMYITMAGSKSGFSDVYIDRGTAEQRIAANARLDTIRQTLWDAFERA
;
A
#
# COMPACT_ATOMS: atom_id res chain seq x y z
N MET A 1 6.66 -10.85 -9.23
CA MET A 1 6.05 -9.50 -9.22
C MET A 1 7.15 -8.53 -9.59
N THR A 2 6.89 -7.51 -10.41
CA THR A 2 7.90 -6.50 -10.78
C THR A 2 7.73 -5.25 -9.93
N ASN A 3 8.77 -4.41 -9.87
CA ASN A 3 8.72 -3.13 -9.15
C ASN A 3 7.71 -2.15 -9.78
N SER A 4 7.50 -2.24 -11.10
CA SER A 4 6.41 -1.53 -11.79
C SER A 4 5.02 -1.97 -11.29
N ASN A 5 4.78 -3.27 -11.14
CA ASN A 5 3.49 -3.77 -10.62
C ASN A 5 3.26 -3.32 -9.18
N LEU A 6 4.31 -3.31 -8.34
CA LEU A 6 4.22 -2.81 -6.97
C LEU A 6 3.94 -1.31 -6.92
N THR A 7 4.56 -0.55 -7.81
CA THR A 7 4.30 0.89 -7.95
C THR A 7 2.84 1.17 -8.30
N GLU A 8 2.27 0.43 -9.24
CA GLU A 8 0.84 0.58 -9.60
C GLU A 8 -0.10 0.24 -8.44
N LEU A 9 0.21 -0.81 -7.67
CA LEU A 9 -0.56 -1.17 -6.48
C LEU A 9 -0.47 -0.09 -5.40
N LEU A 10 0.71 0.47 -5.16
CA LEU A 10 0.91 1.56 -4.21
C LEU A 10 0.20 2.85 -4.64
N ILE A 11 0.21 3.19 -5.93
CA ILE A 11 -0.56 4.31 -6.48
C ILE A 11 -2.06 4.09 -6.24
N THR A 12 -2.57 2.90 -6.57
CA THR A 12 -3.98 2.57 -6.36
C THR A 12 -4.36 2.65 -4.88
N LEU A 13 -3.52 2.12 -3.98
CA LEU A 13 -3.74 2.17 -2.55
C LEU A 13 -3.80 3.63 -2.04
N LYS A 14 -2.87 4.48 -2.50
CA LYS A 14 -2.85 5.90 -2.17
C LYS A 14 -4.12 6.61 -2.63
N GLU A 15 -4.56 6.38 -3.86
CA GLU A 15 -5.77 7.00 -4.39
C GLU A 15 -7.02 6.60 -3.59
N ILE A 16 -7.12 5.33 -3.19
CA ILE A 16 -8.20 4.86 -2.31
C ILE A 16 -8.16 5.62 -1.00
N PHE A 17 -7.03 5.63 -0.31
CA PHE A 17 -6.89 6.28 1.01
C PHE A 17 -7.15 7.77 0.94
N HIS A 18 -6.60 8.45 -0.08
CA HIS A 18 -6.85 9.85 -0.32
C HIS A 18 -8.34 10.14 -0.50
N SER A 19 -9.05 9.29 -1.25
CA SER A 19 -10.49 9.44 -1.48
C SER A 19 -11.35 9.19 -0.24
N GLU A 20 -10.83 8.45 0.75
CA GLU A 20 -11.44 8.24 2.07
C GLU A 20 -10.89 9.23 3.12
N SER A 21 -10.36 10.38 2.68
CA SER A 21 -9.82 11.45 3.55
C SER A 21 -8.68 11.03 4.48
N CYS A 22 -7.92 10.02 4.07
CA CYS A 22 -6.76 9.49 4.80
C CYS A 22 -5.44 9.92 4.12
N GLN A 23 -5.32 11.21 3.75
CA GLN A 23 -4.14 11.74 3.03
C GLN A 23 -2.86 11.75 3.89
N ASN A 24 -2.98 11.51 5.20
CA ASN A 24 -1.84 11.40 6.11
C ASN A 24 -0.87 10.26 5.73
N PHE A 25 -1.30 9.30 4.90
CA PHE A 25 -0.47 8.21 4.39
C PHE A 25 0.22 8.51 3.06
N ASP A 26 -0.18 9.58 2.35
CA ASP A 26 0.33 9.89 1.00
C ASP A 26 1.84 10.06 0.99
N SER A 27 2.40 10.74 1.99
CA SER A 27 3.85 10.98 2.10
C SER A 27 4.63 9.68 2.26
N GLY A 28 4.15 8.77 3.11
CA GLY A 28 4.76 7.46 3.32
C GLY A 28 4.68 6.59 2.06
N ILE A 29 3.53 6.53 1.41
CA ILE A 29 3.36 5.75 0.17
C ILE A 29 4.20 6.33 -0.97
N ASN A 30 4.25 7.65 -1.14
CA ASN A 30 5.09 8.29 -2.17
C ASN A 30 6.58 8.04 -1.94
N ALA A 31 7.03 8.00 -0.69
CA ALA A 31 8.42 7.68 -0.36
C ALA A 31 8.77 6.23 -0.71
N ILE A 32 7.89 5.26 -0.44
CA ILE A 32 8.06 3.87 -0.87
C ILE A 32 8.15 3.78 -2.39
N ILE A 33 7.21 4.42 -3.11
CA ILE A 33 7.21 4.45 -4.58
C ILE A 33 8.55 4.97 -5.12
N ARG A 34 9.07 6.06 -4.55
CA ARG A 34 10.35 6.63 -4.97
C ARG A 34 11.53 5.68 -4.77
N LEU A 35 11.53 4.89 -3.69
CA LEU A 35 12.60 3.93 -3.44
C LEU A 35 12.58 2.78 -4.44
N ILE A 36 11.39 2.27 -4.78
CA ILE A 36 11.25 1.13 -5.68
C ILE A 36 11.20 1.51 -7.17
N SER A 37 10.97 2.78 -7.50
CA SER A 37 10.90 3.25 -8.90
C SER A 37 12.23 3.15 -9.64
N ASP A 38 13.33 3.15 -8.90
CA ASP A 38 14.69 2.99 -9.44
C ASP A 38 15.05 1.50 -9.68
N ASP A 39 14.06 0.61 -9.58
CA ASP A 39 14.17 -0.83 -9.74
C ASP A 39 15.28 -1.48 -8.88
N PRO A 40 15.32 -1.20 -7.56
CA PRO A 40 16.36 -1.74 -6.70
C PRO A 40 16.27 -3.27 -6.59
N LEU A 41 17.41 -3.91 -6.37
CA LEU A 41 17.46 -5.35 -6.09
C LEU A 41 16.81 -5.64 -4.72
N PRO A 42 16.18 -6.81 -4.53
CA PRO A 42 15.52 -7.15 -3.26
C PRO A 42 16.43 -7.15 -2.02
N ASP A 43 17.74 -7.34 -2.19
CA ASP A 43 18.74 -7.34 -1.11
C ASP A 43 19.40 -5.96 -0.88
N SER A 44 18.94 -4.94 -1.60
CA SER A 44 19.45 -3.58 -1.48
C SER A 44 18.95 -2.86 -0.23
N ASN A 45 19.66 -1.80 0.16
CA ASN A 45 19.25 -0.93 1.26
C ASN A 45 17.95 -0.20 0.95
N GLU A 46 17.75 0.21 -0.31
CA GLU A 46 16.55 0.90 -0.79
C GLU A 46 15.31 0.00 -0.65
N TRP A 47 15.45 -1.28 -0.99
CA TRP A 47 14.39 -2.26 -0.80
C TRP A 47 14.09 -2.49 0.68
N ALA A 48 15.12 -2.70 1.50
CA ALA A 48 14.96 -2.87 2.95
C ALA A 48 14.29 -1.65 3.60
N GLN A 49 14.62 -0.44 3.14
CA GLN A 49 13.98 0.79 3.59
C GLN A 49 12.51 0.87 3.17
N ALA A 50 12.19 0.55 1.91
CA ALA A 50 10.82 0.48 1.41
C ALA A 50 9.96 -0.51 2.21
N THR A 51 10.48 -1.72 2.44
CA THR A 51 9.88 -2.75 3.29
C THR A 51 9.61 -2.23 4.70
N SER A 52 10.62 -1.66 5.35
CA SER A 52 10.50 -1.15 6.72
C SER A 52 9.43 -0.05 6.83
N MET A 53 9.37 0.86 5.86
CA MET A 53 8.35 1.91 5.81
C MET A 53 6.95 1.34 5.64
N TYR A 54 6.76 0.40 4.71
CA TYR A 54 5.46 -0.24 4.49
C TYR A 54 4.98 -1.01 5.73
N ILE A 55 5.83 -1.87 6.29
CA ILE A 55 5.51 -2.67 7.47
C ILE A 55 5.21 -1.78 8.68
N THR A 56 5.95 -0.69 8.85
CA THR A 56 5.67 0.25 9.95
C THR A 56 4.28 0.87 9.81
N MET A 57 3.89 1.29 8.60
CA MET A 57 2.55 1.84 8.38
C MET A 57 1.46 0.77 8.56
N ALA A 58 1.61 -0.39 7.90
CA ALA A 58 0.62 -1.47 7.90
C ALA A 58 0.48 -2.17 9.26
N GLY A 59 1.59 -2.33 9.99
CA GLY A 59 1.66 -2.98 11.29
C GLY A 59 1.41 -2.04 12.48
N SER A 60 1.41 -0.72 12.26
CA SER A 60 1.03 0.23 13.31
C SER A 60 -0.43 0.03 13.71
N LYS A 61 -0.72 0.08 15.02
CA LYS A 61 -2.05 -0.13 15.61
C LYS A 61 -3.02 1.02 15.36
N SER A 62 -2.88 1.71 14.23
CA SER A 62 -3.58 2.95 13.91
C SER A 62 -3.78 3.12 12.41
N GLY A 63 -5.04 3.21 12.00
CA GLY A 63 -5.49 3.96 10.84
C GLY A 63 -5.23 3.30 9.49
N PHE A 64 -4.02 2.85 9.18
CA PHE A 64 -3.65 2.37 7.84
C PHE A 64 -4.42 1.11 7.44
N SER A 65 -4.39 0.11 8.32
CA SER A 65 -5.13 -1.14 8.13
C SER A 65 -6.63 -0.98 8.45
N ASP A 66 -6.98 0.07 9.18
CA ASP A 66 -8.36 0.39 9.57
C ASP A 66 -9.15 1.15 8.49
N VAL A 67 -8.48 1.69 7.45
CA VAL A 67 -9.19 2.38 6.35
C VAL A 67 -10.14 1.41 5.65
N TYR A 68 -11.40 1.81 5.54
CA TYR A 68 -12.46 1.10 4.83
C TYR A 68 -13.17 2.08 3.89
N ILE A 69 -13.57 1.60 2.71
CA ILE A 69 -14.30 2.39 1.72
C ILE A 69 -15.77 2.43 2.12
N ASP A 70 -16.26 3.59 2.57
CA ASP A 70 -17.65 3.76 3.03
C ASP A 70 -18.49 4.61 2.07
N ARG A 71 -18.58 4.18 0.81
CA ARG A 71 -19.38 4.84 -0.23
C ARG A 71 -20.09 3.87 -1.15
N GLY A 72 -21.22 4.31 -1.71
CA GLY A 72 -22.04 3.50 -2.61
C GLY A 72 -23.02 2.57 -1.88
N THR A 73 -23.57 1.60 -2.59
CA THR A 73 -24.47 0.56 -2.02
C THR A 73 -23.69 -0.44 -1.15
N ALA A 74 -24.41 -1.28 -0.40
CA ALA A 74 -23.78 -2.33 0.41
C ALA A 74 -22.93 -3.27 -0.45
N GLU A 75 -23.42 -3.69 -1.61
CA GLU A 75 -22.73 -4.58 -2.54
C GLU A 75 -21.47 -3.91 -3.11
N GLN A 76 -21.56 -2.62 -3.44
CA GLN A 76 -20.43 -1.84 -3.91
C GLN A 76 -19.34 -1.71 -2.84
N ARG A 77 -19.72 -1.44 -1.57
CA ARG A 77 -18.78 -1.38 -0.45
C ARG A 77 -18.10 -2.74 -0.22
N ILE A 78 -18.85 -3.84 -0.25
CA ILE A 78 -18.29 -5.18 -0.09
C ILE A 78 -17.24 -5.47 -1.17
N ALA A 79 -17.59 -5.23 -2.43
CA ALA A 79 -16.68 -5.47 -3.56
C ALA A 79 -15.44 -4.55 -3.51
N ALA A 80 -15.63 -3.27 -3.18
CA ALA A 80 -14.54 -2.31 -3.09
C ALA A 80 -13.54 -2.66 -1.98
N ASN A 81 -14.03 -3.07 -0.81
CA ASN A 81 -13.17 -3.43 0.31
C ASN A 81 -12.50 -4.80 0.12
N ALA A 82 -13.16 -5.76 -0.52
CA ALA A 82 -12.50 -7.01 -0.93
C ALA A 82 -11.32 -6.74 -1.88
N ARG A 83 -11.45 -5.76 -2.79
CA ARG A 83 -10.36 -5.32 -3.65
C ARG A 83 -9.26 -4.62 -2.87
N LEU A 84 -9.60 -3.75 -1.93
CA LEU A 84 -8.64 -3.08 -1.06
C LEU A 84 -7.82 -4.08 -0.24
N ASP A 85 -8.47 -5.07 0.35
CA ASP A 85 -7.81 -6.12 1.12
C ASP A 85 -6.88 -6.97 0.24
N THR A 86 -7.29 -7.26 -1.00
CA THR A 86 -6.44 -7.94 -1.97
C THR A 86 -5.16 -7.14 -2.27
N ILE A 87 -5.27 -5.81 -2.45
CA ILE A 87 -4.12 -4.93 -2.69
C ILE A 87 -3.18 -4.95 -1.47
N ARG A 88 -3.73 -4.79 -0.27
CA ARG A 88 -2.97 -4.80 0.99
C ARG A 88 -2.22 -6.12 1.19
N GLN A 89 -2.89 -7.25 0.98
CA GLN A 89 -2.28 -8.59 1.10
C GLN A 89 -1.17 -8.77 0.07
N THR A 90 -1.40 -8.35 -1.17
CA THR A 90 -0.39 -8.48 -2.24
C THR A 90 0.87 -7.68 -1.93
N LEU A 91 0.71 -6.45 -1.43
CA LEU A 91 1.83 -5.60 -1.00
C LEU A 91 2.51 -6.18 0.25
N TRP A 92 1.75 -6.68 1.22
CA TRP A 92 2.28 -7.34 2.40
C TRP A 92 3.15 -8.55 2.02
N ASP A 93 2.64 -9.46 1.19
CA ASP A 93 3.38 -10.64 0.74
C ASP A 93 4.66 -10.28 -0.02
N ALA A 94 4.65 -9.17 -0.77
CA ALA A 94 5.82 -8.71 -1.50
C ALA A 94 6.92 -8.15 -0.59
N PHE A 95 6.54 -7.43 0.48
CA PHE A 95 7.49 -6.82 1.41
C PHE A 95 7.91 -7.75 2.56
N GLU A 96 7.06 -8.69 3.00
CA GLU A 96 7.37 -9.64 4.09
C GLU A 96 8.31 -10.77 3.63
N ARG A 97 8.25 -11.17 2.34
CA ARG A 97 9.07 -12.26 1.80
C ARG A 97 10.49 -11.84 1.38
N ALA A 98 10.89 -10.60 1.64
CA ALA A 98 12.16 -10.05 1.23
C ALA A 98 13.18 -9.99 2.36
#